data_AF-A0A0V0TEP3-F1
#
_entry.id   AF-A0A0V0TEP3-F1
#
_cell.length_a   1.000
_cell.length_b   1.000
_cell.length_c   1.000
_cell.angle_alpha   90.00
_cell.angle_beta   90.00
_cell.angle_gamma   90.00
#
_symmetry.space_group_name_H-M   'P 1'
#
loop_
_entity.id
_entity.type
_entity.pdbx_description
1 polymer ?
#
loop_
_entity_poly.entity_id
_entity_poly.type
_entity_poly.pdbx_seq_one_letter_code
_entity_poly.pdbx_strand_id
1 'polypeptide(L)'
;LIKPAIDPIAPDSEKKWKFWLLQFQDFVQLTVEPGSDLVKILRLYLSGSTFEYVQDCKTYDEAIAKRTLANRTNEAIAKRTLDEANIGV
;
A
#
# COMPACT_ATOMS: atom_id res chain seq x y z
N LEU A 1 -0.93 -10.14 12.45
CA LEU A 1 -0.50 -9.31 11.29
C LEU A 1 0.09 -8.01 11.81
N ILE A 2 1.36 -7.74 11.50
CA ILE A 2 2.01 -6.47 11.82
C ILE A 2 1.44 -5.40 10.86
N LYS A 3 1.05 -4.24 11.39
CA LYS A 3 0.63 -3.10 10.55
C LYS A 3 1.83 -2.63 9.74
N PRO A 4 1.74 -2.55 8.40
CA PRO A 4 2.89 -2.21 7.59
C PRO A 4 3.23 -0.73 7.79
N ALA A 5 4.42 -0.46 8.32
CA ALA A 5 5.03 0.87 8.24
C ALA A 5 5.72 1.00 6.87
N ILE A 6 4.93 1.04 5.80
CA ILE A 6 5.45 1.27 4.45
C ILE A 6 5.47 2.77 4.22
N ASP A 7 6.68 3.32 4.29
CA ASP A 7 6.95 4.66 3.77
C ASP A 7 6.69 4.65 2.26
N PRO A 8 5.66 5.37 1.77
CA PRO A 8 5.30 5.32 0.37
C PRO A 8 6.31 6.04 -0.53
N ILE A 9 7.27 6.82 -0.01
CA ILE A 9 8.34 7.45 -0.80
C ILE A 9 9.64 6.64 -0.82
N ALA A 10 9.71 5.52 -0.10
CA ALA A 10 10.88 4.66 -0.11
C ALA A 10 11.05 3.98 -1.49
N PRO A 11 12.31 3.76 -1.96
CA PRO A 11 12.60 3.08 -3.24
C PRO A 11 12.08 1.64 -3.33
N ASP A 12 11.72 1.02 -2.20
CA ASP A 12 11.17 -0.34 -2.14
C ASP A 12 9.70 -0.37 -1.68
N SER A 13 9.03 0.78 -1.66
CA SER A 13 7.64 0.92 -1.21
C SER A 13 6.68 0.01 -1.98
N GLU A 14 6.81 -0.07 -3.32
CA GLU A 14 5.98 -0.93 -4.15
C GLU A 14 6.22 -2.42 -3.83
N LYS A 15 7.49 -2.82 -3.65
CA LYS A 15 7.84 -4.21 -3.32
C LYS A 15 7.30 -4.61 -1.94
N LYS A 16 7.51 -3.77 -0.93
CA LYS A 16 6.99 -4.00 0.43
C LYS A 16 5.47 -4.07 0.45
N TRP A 17 4.80 -3.22 -0.33
CA TRP A 17 3.34 -3.24 -0.47
C TRP A 17 2.83 -4.52 -1.13
N LYS A 18 3.42 -4.93 -2.26
CA LYS A 18 3.05 -6.18 -2.94
C LYS A 18 3.23 -7.39 -2.02
N PHE A 19 4.35 -7.43 -1.28
CA PHE A 19 4.60 -8.51 -0.32
C PHE A 19 3.57 -8.53 0.81
N TRP A 20 3.30 -7.38 1.43
CA TRP A 20 2.30 -7.27 2.48
C TRP A 20 0.89 -7.63 1.99
N LEU A 21 0.52 -7.17 0.80
CA LEU A 21 -0.79 -7.43 0.20
C LEU A 21 -1.01 -8.92 -0.02
N LEU A 22 0.00 -9.64 -0.51
CA LEU A 22 -0.06 -11.09 -0.68
C LEU A 22 -0.35 -11.79 0.67
N GLN A 23 0.43 -11.45 1.71
CA GLN A 23 0.23 -12.02 3.05
C GLN A 23 -1.15 -11.69 3.63
N PHE A 24 -1.65 -10.47 3.36
CA PHE A 24 -2.99 -10.07 3.80
C PHE A 24 -4.08 -10.85 3.07
N GLN A 25 -3.95 -11.07 1.76
CA GLN A 25 -4.88 -11.87 0.97
C GLN A 25 -4.91 -13.33 1.44
N ASP A 26 -3.74 -13.94 1.67
CA ASP A 26 -3.64 -15.29 2.23
C ASP A 26 -4.33 -15.36 3.61
N PHE A 27 -4.11 -14.37 4.48
CA PHE A 27 -4.77 -14.30 5.77
C PHE A 27 -6.30 -14.20 5.65
N VAL A 28 -6.80 -13.33 4.79
CA VAL A 28 -8.25 -13.17 4.55
C VAL A 28 -8.83 -14.51 4.09
N GLN A 29 -8.19 -15.16 3.13
CA GLN A 29 -8.66 -16.45 2.61
C GLN A 29 -8.70 -17.55 3.68
N LEU A 30 -7.73 -17.56 4.59
CA LEU A 30 -7.59 -18.59 5.62
C LEU A 30 -8.46 -18.36 6.86
N THR A 31 -8.87 -17.11 7.14
CA THR A 31 -9.41 -16.76 8.47
C THR A 31 -10.69 -15.93 8.45
N VAL A 32 -11.04 -15.29 7.34
CA VAL A 32 -12.19 -14.38 7.26
C VAL A 32 -13.39 -15.11 6.66
N GLU A 33 -14.54 -15.00 7.32
CA GLU A 33 -15.77 -15.61 6.84
C GLU A 33 -16.24 -14.97 5.52
N PRO A 34 -16.78 -15.77 4.58
CA PRO A 34 -17.38 -15.25 3.36
C PRO A 34 -18.45 -14.20 3.64
N GLY A 35 -18.42 -13.07 2.90
CA GLY A 35 -19.36 -11.96 3.08
C GLY A 35 -18.95 -10.93 4.13
N SER A 36 -17.83 -11.13 4.82
CA SER A 36 -17.26 -10.12 5.71
C SER A 36 -16.86 -8.84 4.95
N ASP A 37 -16.98 -7.69 5.62
CA ASP A 37 -16.61 -6.38 5.07
C ASP A 37 -15.07 -6.26 4.98
N LEU A 38 -14.52 -6.63 3.83
CA LEU A 38 -13.08 -6.61 3.56
C LEU A 38 -12.48 -5.19 3.67
N VAL A 39 -13.27 -4.14 3.45
CA VAL A 39 -12.78 -2.76 3.58
C VAL A 39 -12.58 -2.42 5.06
N LYS A 40 -13.52 -2.79 5.93
CA LYS A 40 -13.34 -2.65 7.39
C LYS A 40 -12.16 -3.48 7.88
N ILE A 41 -12.04 -4.73 7.45
CA ILE A 41 -10.93 -5.59 7.83
C ILE A 41 -9.61 -4.97 7.37
N LEU A 42 -9.49 -4.55 6.11
CA LEU A 42 -8.30 -3.87 5.58
C LEU A 42 -7.90 -2.69 6.48
N ARG A 43 -8.83 -1.77 6.79
CA ARG A 43 -8.59 -0.59 7.64
C ARG A 43 -8.00 -0.93 9.01
N LEU A 44 -8.36 -2.07 9.62
CA LEU A 44 -7.81 -2.50 10.91
C LEU A 44 -6.31 -2.84 10.82
N TYR A 45 -5.82 -3.23 9.65
CA TYR A 45 -4.44 -3.64 9.42
C TYR A 45 -3.58 -2.56 8.75
N LEU A 46 -4.10 -1.36 8.52
CA LEU A 46 -3.33 -0.24 7.99
C LEU A 46 -2.67 0.60 9.11
N SER A 47 -1.51 1.19 8.79
CA SER A 47 -0.97 2.32 9.54
C SER A 47 -1.80 3.58 9.26
N GLY A 48 -1.71 4.60 10.13
CA GLY A 48 -2.36 5.90 9.90
C GLY A 48 -1.97 6.52 8.55
N SER A 49 -0.66 6.51 8.24
CA SER A 49 -0.13 7.00 6.96
C SER A 49 -0.63 6.23 5.73
N THR A 50 -0.97 4.95 5.86
CA THR A 50 -1.55 4.18 4.75
C THR A 50 -3.06 4.38 4.65
N PHE A 51 -3.73 4.56 5.79
CA PHE A 51 -5.16 4.79 5.86
C PHE A 51 -5.59 6.08 5.13
N GLU A 52 -4.83 7.17 5.23
CA GLU A 52 -5.13 8.45 4.56
C GLU A 52 -5.36 8.32 3.05
N TYR A 53 -4.67 7.39 2.39
CA TYR A 53 -4.82 7.15 0.96
C TYR A 53 -6.14 6.48 0.61
N VAL A 54 -6.64 5.62 1.49
CA VAL A 54 -7.78 4.73 1.21
C VAL A 54 -9.03 5.07 2.02
N GLN A 55 -8.99 6.14 2.82
CA GLN A 55 -10.09 6.52 3.73
C GLN A 55 -11.42 6.76 2.99
N ASP A 56 -11.36 7.31 1.78
CA ASP A 56 -12.53 7.62 0.95
C ASP A 56 -12.98 6.45 0.06
N CYS A 57 -12.21 5.35 0.03
CA CYS A 57 -12.52 4.21 -0.82
C CYS A 57 -13.72 3.43 -0.27
N LYS A 58 -14.66 3.13 -1.16
CA LYS A 58 -15.90 2.42 -0.82
C LYS A 58 -15.79 0.92 -0.98
N THR A 59 -14.86 0.47 -1.82
CA THR A 59 -14.64 -0.95 -2.09
C THR A 59 -13.21 -1.35 -1.80
N TYR A 60 -13.01 -2.66 -1.62
CA TYR A 60 -11.69 -3.22 -1.38
C TYR A 60 -10.78 -3.00 -2.60
N ASP A 61 -11.29 -3.27 -3.80
CA ASP A 61 -10.54 -3.11 -5.04
C ASP A 61 -10.11 -1.66 -5.28
N GLU A 62 -10.98 -0.69 -4.94
CA GLU A 62 -10.64 0.74 -5.02
C GLU A 62 -9.49 1.09 -4.07
N ALA A 63 -9.56 0.61 -2.82
CA ALA A 63 -8.50 0.85 -1.83
C ALA A 63 -7.16 0.25 -2.28
N ILE A 64 -7.16 -0.98 -2.81
CA ILE A 64 -5.96 -1.63 -3.32
C ILE A 64 -5.39 -0.90 -4.54
N ALA A 65 -6.25 -0.52 -5.50
CA ALA A 65 -5.82 0.20 -6.70
C ALA A 65 -5.21 1.56 -6.36
N LYS A 66 -5.89 2.35 -5.52
CA LYS A 66 -5.42 3.70 -5.12
C LYS A 66 -4.09 3.63 -4.38
N ARG A 67 -3.93 2.67 -3.44
CA ARG A 67 -2.66 2.52 -2.71
C ARG A 67 -1.53 2.00 -3.59
N THR A 68 -1.82 1.08 -4.51
CA THR A 68 -0.84 0.56 -5.47
C THR A 68 -0.34 1.66 -6.41
N LEU A 69 -1.24 2.52 -6.89
CA LEU A 69 -0.89 3.67 -7.71
C LEU A 69 0.02 4.65 -6.96
N ALA A 70 -0.31 4.97 -5.71
CA ALA A 70 0.49 5.89 -4.88
C ALA A 70 1.95 5.44 -4.73
N ASN A 71 2.20 4.15 -4.48
CA ASN A 71 3.57 3.63 -4.37
C ASN A 71 4.34 3.77 -5.69
N ARG A 72 3.72 3.45 -6.83
CA ARG A 72 4.36 3.58 -8.15
C ARG A 72 4.72 5.02 -8.47
N THR A 73 3.80 5.95 -8.20
CA THR A 73 4.03 7.38 -8.44
C THR A 73 5.17 7.90 -7.59
N ASN A 74 5.19 7.56 -6.30
CA ASN A 74 6.22 8.04 -5.40
C ASN A 74 7.60 7.43 -5.68
N GLU A 75 7.67 6.14 -6.04
CA GLU A 75 8.93 5.51 -6.47
C GLU A 75 9.48 6.18 -7.74
N ALA A 76 8.61 6.49 -8.71
CA ALA A 76 9.00 7.19 -9.93
C ALA A 76 9.51 8.62 -9.65
N ILE A 77 8.88 9.34 -8.72
CA ILE A 77 9.33 10.68 -8.28
C ILE A 77 10.69 10.57 -7.59
N ALA A 78 10.84 9.66 -6.62
CA ALA A 78 12.10 9.47 -5.89
C ALA A 78 13.26 9.13 -6.84
N LYS A 79 13.01 8.26 -7.83
CA LYS A 79 14.01 7.93 -8.85
C LYS A 79 14.40 9.15 -9.70
N ARG A 80 13.43 9.93 -10.19
CA ARG A 80 13.71 11.16 -10.95
C ARG A 80 14.53 12.16 -10.15
N THR A 81 14.19 12.38 -8.89
CA THR A 81 14.94 13.29 -8.00
C THR A 81 16.38 12.82 -7.80
N LEU A 82 16.62 11.51 -7.66
CA LEU A 82 17.98 10.95 -7.56
C LEU A 82 18.76 11.09 -8.87
N ASP A 83 18.12 10.84 -10.02
CA ASP A 83 18.74 11.01 -11.33
C ASP A 83 19.12 12.47 -11.57
N GLU A 84 18.22 13.43 -11.28
CA GLU A 84 18.48 14.87 -11.38
C GLU A 84 19.63 15.32 -10.45
N ALA A 85 19.67 14.80 -9.21
CA ALA A 85 20.75 15.07 -8.27
C ALA A 85 22.11 14.52 -8.74
N ASN A 86 22.11 13.40 -9.48
CA ASN A 86 23.33 12.77 -10.00
C ASN A 86 23.84 13.38 -11.32
N ILE A 87 23.00 14.09 -12.07
CA ILE A 87 23.38 14.75 -13.33
C ILE A 87 23.96 16.17 -13.07
N GLY A 88 23.89 16.66 -11.84
CA GLY A 88 24.44 17.96 -11.41
C GLY A 88 25.96 18.00 -11.13
N VAL A 89 26.76 17.06 -11.67
CA VAL A 89 28.24 17.04 -11.59
C VAL A 89 28.86 17.22 -12.97
#